data_AF-A0A923HZL8-F1
#
_entry.id   AF-A0A923HZL8-F1
#
_cell.length_a   1.000
_cell.length_b   1.000
_cell.length_c   1.000
_cell.angle_alpha   90.00
_cell.angle_beta   90.00
_cell.angle_gamma   90.00
#
_symmetry.space_group_name_H-M   'P 1'
#
loop_
_entity.id
_entity.type
_entity.pdbx_description
1 polymer ?
#
loop_
_entity_poly.entity_id
_entity_poly.type
_entity_poly.pdbx_seq_one_letter_code
_entity_poly.pdbx_strand_id
1 'polypeptide(L)'
;MINDETRRKLREIQLEEMIQVIDQQAKDNIFATLSFDERMKLIIDYIYQEKHNKRVTSLIKRARFRIPNAAVQDIFFAERHLDKDLILEIASCTFISNNQNIVIRGFTGSGKSYMACSIGKEACKQGIRTRYIRLPDLLMEYTEAKIQPDGQSKELKKYTNYPLLILDEWLITDLSDDELHFLFELIERRYDNGATIFCTQYKIEDWHARLGGGVLADSIMDRIIHGAHIVSSGSINMRDY
;
A
#
# COMPACT_ATOMS: atom_id res chain seq x y z
N MET A 1 -0.83 10.28 41.89
CA MET A 1 -1.21 9.10 41.06
C MET A 1 -2.69 9.21 40.71
N ILE A 2 -3.07 8.90 39.47
CA ILE A 2 -4.49 8.82 39.06
C ILE A 2 -5.16 7.60 39.72
N ASN A 3 -6.38 7.78 40.21
CA ASN A 3 -7.14 6.71 40.89
C ASN A 3 -7.65 5.65 39.90
N ASP A 4 -8.06 4.48 40.42
CA ASP A 4 -8.50 3.35 39.61
C ASP A 4 -9.73 3.66 38.75
N GLU A 5 -10.63 4.52 39.24
CA GLU A 5 -11.80 4.95 38.49
C GLU A 5 -11.42 5.82 37.27
N THR A 6 -10.40 6.67 37.39
CA THR A 6 -9.85 7.44 36.26
C THR A 6 -9.17 6.50 35.26
N ARG A 7 -8.43 5.48 35.73
CA ARG A 7 -7.82 4.46 34.87
C ARG A 7 -8.89 3.67 34.09
N ARG A 8 -9.99 3.29 34.74
CA ARG A 8 -11.14 2.62 34.09
C ARG A 8 -11.73 3.49 32.98
N LYS A 9 -12.04 4.75 33.28
CA LYS A 9 -12.58 5.72 32.31
C LYS A 9 -11.64 5.91 31.11
N LEU A 10 -10.33 6.03 31.34
CA LEU A 10 -9.33 6.15 30.27
C LEU A 10 -9.34 4.93 29.34
N ARG A 11 -9.50 3.71 29.85
CA ARG A 11 -9.63 2.50 29.03
C ARG A 11 -10.93 2.51 28.21
N GLU A 12 -12.05 2.93 28.81
CA GLU A 12 -13.35 2.99 28.12
C GLU A 12 -13.36 3.97 26.95
N ILE A 13 -12.65 5.10 27.07
CA ILE A 13 -12.50 6.08 25.98
C ILE A 13 -11.29 5.79 25.08
N GLN A 14 -10.69 4.60 25.16
CA GLN A 14 -9.55 4.16 24.34
C GLN A 14 -8.30 5.05 24.49
N LEU A 15 -8.01 5.56 25.69
CA LEU A 15 -6.81 6.36 26.03
C LEU A 15 -5.94 5.66 27.09
N GLU A 16 -5.80 4.34 26.98
CA GLU A 16 -5.01 3.53 27.93
C GLU A 16 -3.52 3.91 27.96
N GLU A 17 -2.97 4.43 26.86
CA GLU A 17 -1.59 4.90 26.75
C GLU A 17 -1.32 6.09 27.68
N MET A 18 -2.35 6.89 27.98
CA MET A 18 -2.28 8.01 28.93
C MET A 18 -1.92 7.53 30.33
N ILE A 19 -2.37 6.34 30.73
CA ILE A 19 -2.04 5.74 32.04
C ILE A 19 -0.54 5.48 32.13
N GLN A 20 0.06 4.96 31.05
CA GLN A 20 1.48 4.62 31.01
C GLN A 20 2.37 5.86 31.15
N VAL A 21 2.09 6.92 30.38
CA VAL A 21 2.89 8.15 30.42
C VAL A 21 2.70 8.92 31.74
N ILE A 22 1.49 8.94 32.31
CA ILE A 22 1.27 9.52 33.64
C ILE A 22 2.06 8.76 34.72
N ASP A 23 2.07 7.43 34.65
CA ASP A 23 2.82 6.59 35.60
C ASP A 23 4.34 6.76 35.42
N GLN A 24 4.82 7.03 34.21
CA GLN A 24 6.23 7.36 33.94
C GLN A 24 6.60 8.75 34.49
N GLN A 25 5.81 9.78 34.18
CA GLN A 25 6.07 11.14 34.68
C GLN A 25 6.01 11.22 36.21
N ALA A 26 5.18 10.40 36.86
CA ALA A 26 5.11 10.35 38.32
C ALA A 26 6.34 9.71 38.99
N LYS A 27 7.12 8.92 38.26
CA LYS A 27 8.32 8.24 38.77
C LYS A 27 9.61 9.01 38.52
N ASP A 28 9.62 9.88 37.52
CA ASP A 28 10.82 10.58 37.09
C ASP A 28 10.80 12.05 37.53
N ASN A 29 11.78 12.40 38.37
CA ASN A 29 11.93 13.73 38.97
C ASN A 29 12.18 14.83 37.93
N ILE A 30 12.63 14.50 36.72
CA ILE A 30 12.81 15.46 35.63
C ILE A 30 11.47 16.08 35.24
N PHE A 31 10.37 15.32 35.29
CA PHE A 31 9.05 15.87 34.97
C PHE A 31 8.49 16.74 36.10
N ALA A 32 9.02 16.63 37.32
CA ALA A 32 8.58 17.47 38.44
C ALA A 32 9.05 18.93 38.30
N THR A 33 10.09 19.19 37.50
CA THR A 33 10.58 20.55 37.22
C THR A 33 9.84 21.23 36.07
N LEU A 34 9.04 20.48 35.30
CA LEU A 34 8.23 20.99 34.20
C LEU A 34 6.90 21.56 34.70
N SER A 35 6.43 22.60 34.01
CA SER A 35 5.09 23.15 34.20
C SER A 35 4.00 22.12 33.90
N PHE A 36 2.76 22.41 34.31
CA PHE A 36 1.61 21.59 33.93
C PHE A 36 1.46 21.51 32.41
N ASP A 37 1.58 22.64 31.71
CA ASP A 37 1.38 22.71 30.26
C ASP A 37 2.43 21.90 29.50
N GLU A 38 3.70 21.95 29.92
CA GLU A 38 4.78 21.14 29.33
C GLU A 38 4.54 19.64 29.53
N ARG A 39 4.15 19.24 30.73
CA ARG A 39 3.81 17.83 31.02
C ARG A 39 2.62 17.36 30.19
N MET A 40 1.57 18.18 30.09
CA MET A 40 0.39 17.89 29.29
C MET A 40 0.73 17.75 27.81
N LYS A 41 1.58 18.64 27.27
CA LYS A 41 2.06 18.54 25.89
C LYS A 41 2.78 17.21 25.65
N LEU A 42 3.70 16.82 26.54
CA LEU A 42 4.43 15.56 26.43
C LEU A 42 3.50 14.33 26.49
N ILE A 43 2.45 14.38 27.34
CA ILE A 43 1.42 13.33 27.40
C ILE A 43 0.68 13.22 26.07
N ILE A 44 0.22 14.34 25.51
CA ILE A 44 -0.52 14.36 24.26
C ILE A 44 0.36 13.89 23.09
N ASP A 45 1.61 14.37 23.02
CA ASP A 45 2.56 13.96 21.99
C ASP A 45 2.81 12.45 22.06
N TYR A 46 3.02 11.89 23.25
CA TYR A 46 3.18 10.44 23.46
C TYR A 46 1.96 9.65 22.98
N ILE A 47 0.75 10.04 23.42
CA ILE A 47 -0.50 9.36 23.05
C ILE A 47 -0.72 9.42 21.53
N TYR A 48 -0.48 10.59 20.92
CA TYR A 48 -0.61 10.77 19.48
C TYR A 48 0.33 9.84 18.72
N GLN A 49 1.60 9.77 19.12
CA GLN A 49 2.59 8.87 18.50
C GLN A 49 2.23 7.40 18.68
N GLU A 50 1.81 6.97 19.88
CA GLU A 50 1.41 5.58 20.11
C GLU A 50 0.19 5.18 19.28
N LYS A 51 -0.84 6.03 19.21
CA LYS A 51 -2.01 5.79 18.35
C LYS A 51 -1.65 5.77 16.88
N HIS A 52 -0.78 6.68 16.44
CA HIS A 52 -0.26 6.71 15.09
C HIS A 52 0.47 5.40 14.76
N ASN A 53 1.40 4.97 15.60
CA ASN A 53 2.17 3.73 15.43
C ASN A 53 1.27 2.48 15.39
N LYS A 54 0.27 2.41 16.29
CA LYS A 54 -0.74 1.33 16.28
C LYS A 54 -1.54 1.33 14.98
N ARG A 55 -1.95 2.50 14.48
CA ARG A 55 -2.67 2.65 13.20
C ARG A 55 -1.81 2.19 12.03
N VAL A 56 -0.57 2.68 11.92
CA VAL A 56 0.36 2.29 10.84
C VAL A 56 0.61 0.78 10.84
N THR A 57 0.88 0.19 12.00
CA THR A 57 1.08 -1.26 12.14
C THR A 57 -0.14 -2.05 11.68
N SER A 58 -1.34 -1.60 12.04
CA SER A 58 -2.61 -2.20 11.61
C SER A 58 -2.81 -2.10 10.10
N LEU A 59 -2.49 -0.96 9.49
CA LEU A 59 -2.57 -0.75 8.04
C LEU A 59 -1.61 -1.68 7.29
N ILE A 60 -0.34 -1.75 7.71
CA ILE A 60 0.68 -2.62 7.10
C ILE A 60 0.23 -4.09 7.17
N LYS A 61 -0.30 -4.53 8.32
CA LYS A 61 -0.83 -5.90 8.48
C LYS A 61 -2.01 -6.19 7.55
N ARG A 62 -2.95 -5.24 7.41
CA ARG A 62 -4.14 -5.38 6.56
C ARG A 62 -3.81 -5.33 5.07
N ALA A 63 -2.73 -4.64 4.70
CA ALA A 63 -2.27 -4.56 3.32
C ALA A 63 -1.82 -5.91 2.75
N ARG A 64 -1.39 -6.85 3.61
CA ARG A 64 -0.89 -8.19 3.22
C ARG A 64 0.26 -8.15 2.20
N PHE A 65 1.24 -7.27 2.43
CA PHE A 65 2.45 -7.21 1.61
C PHE A 65 3.17 -8.56 1.57
N ARG A 66 3.63 -8.99 0.38
CA ARG A 66 4.48 -10.18 0.20
C ARG A 66 5.81 -10.07 0.94
N ILE A 67 6.36 -8.85 1.03
CA ILE A 67 7.63 -8.56 1.71
C ILE A 67 7.36 -7.51 2.80
N PRO A 68 6.92 -7.92 4.01
CA PRO A 68 6.55 -7.00 5.09
C PRO A 68 7.70 -6.09 5.56
N ASN A 69 8.94 -6.53 5.38
CA ASN A 69 10.13 -5.80 5.81
C ASN A 69 10.67 -4.83 4.75
N ALA A 70 10.07 -4.74 3.56
CA ALA A 70 10.56 -3.85 2.50
C ALA A 70 10.57 -2.37 2.95
N ALA A 71 11.61 -1.63 2.61
CA ALA A 71 11.72 -0.21 2.94
C ALA A 71 12.40 0.55 1.81
N VAL A 72 11.99 1.80 1.57
CA VAL A 72 12.52 2.60 0.46
C VAL A 72 14.01 2.89 0.66
N GLN A 73 14.42 3.12 1.90
CA GLN A 73 15.83 3.36 2.28
C GLN A 73 16.75 2.16 1.99
N ASP A 74 16.19 0.95 1.94
CA ASP A 74 16.92 -0.31 1.74
C ASP A 74 16.89 -0.75 0.26
N ILE A 75 16.35 0.08 -0.64
CA ILE A 75 16.41 -0.19 -2.09
C ILE A 75 17.87 -0.12 -2.52
N PHE A 76 18.37 -1.23 -3.06
CA PHE A 76 19.71 -1.27 -3.65
C PHE A 76 19.71 -0.51 -4.98
N PHE A 77 20.46 0.58 -5.07
CA PHE A 77 20.58 1.43 -6.27
C PHE A 77 21.81 1.15 -7.12
N ALA A 78 22.90 0.64 -6.50
CA ALA A 78 24.16 0.44 -7.20
C ALA A 78 23.99 -0.52 -8.38
N GLU A 79 24.60 -0.18 -9.52
CA GLU A 79 24.66 -1.00 -10.74
C GLU A 79 23.32 -1.36 -11.42
N ARG A 80 22.19 -0.86 -10.89
CA ARG A 80 20.85 -1.15 -11.42
C ARG A 80 20.29 -0.09 -12.36
N HIS A 81 20.98 1.05 -12.47
CA HIS A 81 20.56 2.21 -13.27
C HIS A 81 19.11 2.65 -12.98
N LEU A 82 18.72 2.60 -11.70
CA LEU A 82 17.41 3.06 -11.26
C LEU A 82 17.38 4.59 -11.24
N ASP A 83 16.26 5.17 -11.66
CA ASP A 83 16.00 6.60 -11.47
C ASP A 83 15.69 6.86 -9.99
N LYS A 84 16.70 7.38 -9.28
CA LYS A 84 16.60 7.63 -7.84
C LYS A 84 15.63 8.77 -7.53
N ASP A 85 15.58 9.80 -8.36
CA ASP A 85 14.74 10.96 -8.13
C ASP A 85 13.27 10.57 -8.29
N LEU A 86 12.95 9.79 -9.34
CA LEU A 86 11.61 9.24 -9.53
C LEU A 86 11.17 8.32 -8.38
N ILE A 87 12.07 7.46 -7.87
CA ILE A 87 11.75 6.57 -6.74
C ILE A 87 11.45 7.39 -5.47
N LEU A 88 12.22 8.46 -5.21
CA LEU A 88 11.98 9.33 -4.05
C LEU A 88 10.69 10.15 -4.21
N GLU A 89 10.41 10.63 -5.42
CA GLU A 89 9.14 11.29 -5.75
C GLU A 89 7.95 10.36 -5.49
N ILE A 90 7.99 9.15 -6.03
CA ILE A 90 6.94 8.14 -5.82
C ILE A 90 6.81 7.77 -4.34
N ALA A 91 7.92 7.67 -3.59
CA ALA A 91 7.90 7.38 -2.17
C ALA A 91 7.19 8.47 -1.34
N SER A 92 7.11 9.71 -1.84
CA SER A 92 6.32 10.78 -1.21
C SER A 92 4.81 10.51 -1.24
N CYS A 93 4.35 9.55 -2.07
CA CYS A 93 2.95 9.14 -2.21
C CYS A 93 2.01 10.21 -2.81
N THR A 94 2.53 11.31 -3.38
CA THR A 94 1.75 12.35 -4.08
C THR A 94 0.97 11.81 -5.28
N PHE A 95 1.50 10.80 -5.96
CA PHE A 95 0.82 10.10 -7.05
C PHE A 95 -0.55 9.52 -6.61
N ILE A 96 -0.70 9.15 -5.33
CA ILE A 96 -1.95 8.60 -4.79
C ILE A 96 -3.05 9.65 -4.74
N SER A 97 -2.73 10.87 -4.27
CA SER A 97 -3.70 11.98 -4.26
C SER A 97 -4.06 12.45 -5.67
N ASN A 98 -3.16 12.23 -6.64
CA ASN A 98 -3.38 12.57 -8.04
C ASN A 98 -4.05 11.43 -8.83
N ASN A 99 -4.42 10.32 -8.18
CA ASN A 99 -4.97 9.12 -8.80
C ASN A 99 -4.13 8.56 -9.96
N GLN A 100 -2.80 8.75 -9.90
CA GLN A 100 -1.87 8.29 -10.93
C GLN A 100 -1.47 6.83 -10.69
N ASN A 101 -1.21 6.11 -11.78
CA ASN A 101 -0.73 4.75 -11.71
C ASN A 101 0.81 4.70 -11.70
N ILE A 102 1.35 3.57 -11.25
CA ILE A 102 2.77 3.26 -11.34
C ILE A 102 2.92 1.91 -12.01
N VAL A 103 3.80 1.82 -12.99
CA VAL A 103 4.18 0.55 -13.63
C VAL A 103 5.63 0.27 -13.31
N ILE A 104 5.88 -0.76 -12.50
CA ILE A 104 7.21 -1.27 -12.19
C ILE A 104 7.50 -2.45 -13.09
N ARG A 105 8.43 -2.27 -14.04
CA ARG A 105 8.77 -3.27 -15.07
C ARG A 105 10.20 -3.79 -14.92
N GLY A 106 10.37 -5.09 -15.17
CA GLY A 106 11.68 -5.75 -15.22
C GLY A 106 11.57 -7.26 -15.04
N PHE A 107 12.66 -7.98 -15.27
CA PHE A 107 12.66 -9.45 -15.25
C PHE A 107 12.44 -10.03 -13.83
N THR A 108 12.22 -11.33 -13.73
CA THR A 108 12.03 -12.03 -12.45
C THR A 108 13.25 -11.90 -11.55
N GLY A 109 13.05 -11.57 -10.27
CA GLY A 109 14.17 -11.38 -9.33
C GLY A 109 14.74 -9.95 -9.30
N SER A 110 14.38 -9.08 -10.23
CA SER A 110 14.83 -7.67 -10.24
C SER A 110 14.24 -6.76 -9.14
N GLY A 111 13.60 -7.30 -8.09
CA GLY A 111 13.12 -6.48 -6.96
C GLY A 111 11.83 -5.66 -7.18
N LYS A 112 11.05 -5.92 -8.23
CA LYS A 112 9.75 -5.24 -8.47
C LYS A 112 8.80 -5.27 -7.27
N SER A 113 8.52 -6.48 -6.77
CA SER A 113 7.62 -6.68 -5.62
C SER A 113 8.16 -6.00 -4.36
N TYR A 114 9.49 -5.92 -4.21
CA TYR A 114 10.13 -5.21 -3.10
C TYR A 114 9.85 -3.71 -3.18
N MET A 115 10.08 -3.10 -4.36
CA MET A 115 9.79 -1.68 -4.60
C MET A 115 8.32 -1.37 -4.33
N ALA A 116 7.40 -2.16 -4.88
CA ALA A 116 5.97 -1.97 -4.65
C ALA A 116 5.59 -2.09 -3.17
N CYS A 117 6.10 -3.10 -2.46
CA CYS A 117 5.87 -3.25 -1.02
C CYS A 117 6.45 -2.07 -0.21
N SER A 118 7.63 -1.58 -0.59
CA SER A 118 8.27 -0.44 0.09
C SER A 118 7.45 0.85 -0.07
N ILE A 119 6.99 1.15 -1.29
CA ILE A 119 6.14 2.31 -1.58
C ILE A 119 4.78 2.17 -0.88
N GLY A 120 4.18 0.97 -0.95
CA GLY A 120 2.92 0.68 -0.25
C GLY A 120 3.02 0.85 1.26
N LYS A 121 4.19 0.57 1.85
CA LYS A 121 4.48 0.81 3.27
C LYS A 121 4.63 2.29 3.58
N GLU A 122 5.25 3.10 2.72
CA GLU A 122 5.26 4.56 2.90
C GLU A 122 3.84 5.14 2.89
N ALA A 123 2.97 4.65 2.00
CA ALA A 123 1.56 5.04 2.01
C ALA A 123 0.88 4.67 3.35
N CYS A 124 1.13 3.47 3.88
CA CYS A 124 0.61 3.06 5.19
C CYS A 124 1.13 3.92 6.35
N LYS A 125 2.40 4.36 6.30
CA LYS A 125 3.00 5.29 7.28
C LYS A 125 2.32 6.66 7.23
N GLN A 126 1.86 7.09 6.06
CA GLN A 126 1.04 8.30 5.89
C GLN A 126 -0.44 8.08 6.22
N GLY A 127 -0.81 6.91 6.77
CA GLY A 127 -2.19 6.60 7.18
C GLY A 127 -3.13 6.21 6.04
N ILE A 128 -2.60 5.99 4.83
CA ILE A 128 -3.32 5.59 3.62
C ILE A 128 -3.57 4.08 3.65
N ARG A 129 -4.79 3.67 3.32
CA ARG A 129 -5.13 2.25 3.21
C ARG A 129 -4.59 1.68 1.91
N THR A 130 -3.80 0.63 2.02
CA THR A 130 -3.17 -0.07 0.89
C THR A 130 -3.63 -1.52 0.85
N ARG A 131 -3.73 -2.11 -0.34
CA ARG A 131 -3.90 -3.55 -0.53
C ARG A 131 -2.89 -4.08 -1.52
N TYR A 132 -2.17 -5.12 -1.15
CA TYR A 132 -1.33 -5.91 -2.02
C TYR A 132 -2.02 -7.22 -2.38
N ILE A 133 -1.95 -7.61 -3.66
CA ILE A 133 -2.38 -8.91 -4.14
C ILE A 133 -1.65 -9.25 -5.46
N ARG A 134 -1.41 -10.53 -5.75
CA ARG A 134 -0.94 -10.96 -7.07
C ARG A 134 -2.15 -11.06 -8.00
N LEU A 135 -2.03 -10.67 -9.27
CA LEU A 135 -3.14 -10.76 -10.21
C LEU A 135 -3.77 -12.17 -10.28
N PRO A 136 -3.00 -13.28 -10.34
CA PRO A 136 -3.59 -14.62 -10.30
C PRO A 136 -4.42 -14.90 -9.04
N ASP A 137 -3.96 -14.43 -7.86
CA ASP A 137 -4.69 -14.60 -6.60
C ASP A 137 -5.98 -13.77 -6.59
N LEU A 138 -5.96 -12.57 -7.19
CA LEU A 138 -7.15 -11.73 -7.37
C LEU A 138 -8.21 -12.42 -8.23
N LEU A 139 -7.79 -13.03 -9.34
CA LEU A 139 -8.70 -13.72 -10.26
C LEU A 139 -9.27 -15.00 -9.64
N MET A 140 -8.49 -15.68 -8.80
CA MET A 140 -8.98 -16.79 -8.00
C MET A 140 -10.03 -16.33 -6.98
N GLU A 141 -9.76 -15.27 -6.21
CA GLU A 141 -10.74 -14.68 -5.28
C GLU A 141 -12.03 -14.25 -6.02
N TYR A 142 -11.90 -13.69 -7.22
CA TYR A 142 -13.02 -13.34 -8.08
C TYR A 142 -13.83 -14.57 -8.52
N THR A 143 -13.17 -15.62 -8.99
CA THR A 143 -13.82 -16.88 -9.42
C THR A 143 -14.60 -17.52 -8.27
N GLU A 144 -14.03 -17.55 -7.06
CA GLU A 144 -14.71 -18.03 -5.87
C GLU A 144 -15.92 -17.16 -5.50
N ALA A 145 -15.77 -15.83 -5.57
CA ALA A 145 -16.84 -14.89 -5.26
C ALA A 145 -18.04 -15.06 -6.21
N LYS A 146 -17.83 -15.40 -7.49
CA LYS A 146 -18.92 -15.61 -8.46
C LYS A 146 -19.91 -16.71 -8.05
N ILE A 147 -19.49 -17.68 -7.24
CA ILE A 147 -20.35 -18.78 -6.76
C ILE A 147 -21.42 -18.25 -5.79
N GLN A 148 -21.16 -17.11 -5.15
CA GLN A 148 -22.04 -16.52 -4.15
C GLN A 148 -22.98 -15.46 -4.75
N PRO A 149 -24.21 -15.29 -4.22
CA PRO A 149 -25.09 -14.18 -4.60
C PRO A 149 -24.41 -12.82 -4.38
N ASP A 150 -24.43 -11.98 -5.42
CA ASP A 150 -23.78 -10.67 -5.48
C ASP A 150 -22.26 -10.67 -5.29
N GLY A 151 -21.60 -11.84 -5.29
CA GLY A 151 -20.19 -11.94 -4.93
C GLY A 151 -19.26 -11.19 -5.88
N GLN A 152 -19.52 -11.21 -7.19
CA GLN A 152 -18.77 -10.42 -8.18
C GLN A 152 -18.77 -8.92 -7.85
N SER A 153 -19.95 -8.35 -7.57
CA SER A 153 -20.08 -6.92 -7.26
C SER A 153 -19.39 -6.56 -5.94
N LYS A 154 -19.49 -7.44 -4.93
CA LYS A 154 -18.80 -7.27 -3.65
C LYS A 154 -17.27 -7.31 -3.81
N GLU A 155 -16.76 -8.23 -4.61
CA GLU A 155 -15.32 -8.38 -4.84
C GLU A 155 -14.75 -7.19 -5.61
N LEU A 156 -15.45 -6.75 -6.65
CA LEU A 156 -15.11 -5.55 -7.41
C LEU A 156 -15.09 -4.31 -6.50
N LYS A 157 -16.12 -4.13 -5.65
CA LYS A 157 -16.21 -3.01 -4.70
C LYS A 157 -15.11 -3.07 -3.65
N LYS A 158 -14.75 -4.27 -3.16
CA LYS A 158 -13.66 -4.47 -2.20
C LYS A 158 -12.34 -3.91 -2.74
N TYR A 159 -11.97 -4.24 -3.97
CA TYR A 159 -10.70 -3.79 -4.56
C TYR A 159 -10.74 -2.35 -5.07
N THR A 160 -11.90 -1.83 -5.47
CA THR A 160 -12.08 -0.42 -5.83
C THR A 160 -11.86 0.51 -4.62
N ASN A 161 -12.31 0.10 -3.43
CA ASN A 161 -12.33 0.96 -2.23
C ASN A 161 -10.96 1.23 -1.58
N TYR A 162 -9.88 0.60 -2.06
CA TYR A 162 -8.53 0.89 -1.57
C TYR A 162 -7.96 2.12 -2.29
N PRO A 163 -7.56 3.17 -1.57
CA PRO A 163 -6.84 4.31 -2.15
C PRO A 163 -5.60 3.88 -2.94
N LEU A 164 -4.85 2.90 -2.42
CA LEU A 164 -3.74 2.28 -3.12
C LEU A 164 -3.98 0.77 -3.28
N LEU A 165 -4.03 0.32 -4.53
CA LEU A 165 -4.04 -1.10 -4.89
C LEU A 165 -2.70 -1.47 -5.54
N ILE A 166 -2.10 -2.57 -5.12
CA ILE A 166 -0.89 -3.12 -5.72
C ILE A 166 -1.24 -4.46 -6.34
N LEU A 167 -1.07 -4.55 -7.65
CA LEU A 167 -1.24 -5.75 -8.45
C LEU A 167 0.14 -6.27 -8.87
N ASP A 168 0.62 -7.27 -8.13
CA ASP A 168 1.86 -7.96 -8.48
C ASP A 168 1.63 -9.02 -9.56
N GLU A 169 2.69 -9.37 -10.30
CA GLU A 169 2.65 -10.37 -11.37
C GLU A 169 1.59 -10.09 -12.45
N TRP A 170 1.48 -8.83 -12.84
CA TRP A 170 0.59 -8.34 -13.87
C TRP A 170 0.79 -9.04 -15.22
N LEU A 171 -0.29 -9.67 -15.71
CA LEU A 171 -0.39 -10.42 -16.97
C LEU A 171 0.59 -11.59 -17.11
N ILE A 172 1.00 -12.21 -15.99
CA ILE A 172 1.83 -13.42 -15.99
C ILE A 172 1.11 -14.66 -16.52
N THR A 173 -0.20 -14.75 -16.28
CA THR A 173 -1.10 -15.78 -16.79
C THR A 173 -2.00 -15.20 -17.89
N ASP A 174 -2.45 -16.05 -18.79
CA ASP A 174 -3.50 -15.71 -19.74
C ASP A 174 -4.81 -15.49 -19.00
N LEU A 175 -5.68 -14.64 -19.56
CA LEU A 175 -6.98 -14.29 -19.00
C LEU A 175 -8.10 -14.94 -19.81
N SER A 176 -9.11 -15.46 -19.14
CA SER A 176 -10.41 -15.74 -19.76
C SER A 176 -11.17 -14.44 -20.05
N ASP A 177 -12.14 -14.49 -20.96
CA ASP A 177 -12.97 -13.32 -21.30
C ASP A 177 -13.65 -12.72 -20.05
N ASP A 178 -14.10 -13.56 -19.13
CA ASP A 178 -14.77 -13.14 -17.91
C ASP A 178 -13.82 -12.44 -16.92
N GLU A 179 -12.58 -12.93 -16.80
CA GLU A 179 -11.52 -12.29 -16.00
C GLU A 179 -11.09 -10.97 -16.62
N LEU A 180 -11.02 -10.89 -17.95
CA LEU A 180 -10.73 -9.67 -18.70
C LEU A 180 -11.81 -8.61 -18.48
N HIS A 181 -13.09 -9.00 -18.51
CA HIS A 181 -14.20 -8.09 -18.18
C HIS A 181 -14.17 -7.61 -16.73
N PHE A 182 -13.89 -8.50 -15.78
CA PHE A 182 -13.70 -8.10 -14.37
C PHE A 182 -12.55 -7.11 -14.22
N LEU A 183 -11.43 -7.36 -14.90
CA LEU A 183 -10.26 -6.50 -14.86
C LEU A 183 -10.56 -5.13 -15.47
N PHE A 184 -11.26 -5.09 -16.61
CA PHE A 184 -11.73 -3.86 -17.22
C PHE A 184 -12.56 -3.03 -16.23
N GLU A 185 -13.58 -3.63 -15.62
CA GLU A 185 -14.44 -2.95 -14.65
C GLU A 185 -13.68 -2.45 -13.42
N LEU A 186 -12.68 -3.22 -12.94
CA LEU A 186 -11.83 -2.80 -11.84
C LEU A 186 -10.98 -1.59 -12.20
N ILE A 187 -10.35 -1.61 -13.38
CA ILE A 187 -9.52 -0.50 -13.85
C ILE A 187 -10.36 0.74 -14.14
N GLU A 188 -11.53 0.58 -14.77
CA GLU A 188 -12.49 1.66 -15.03
C GLU A 188 -12.87 2.38 -13.73
N ARG A 189 -13.29 1.64 -12.70
CA ARG A 189 -13.73 2.25 -11.43
C ARG A 189 -12.61 2.89 -10.64
N ARG A 190 -11.36 2.51 -10.90
CA ARG A 190 -10.19 3.08 -10.24
C ARG A 190 -9.60 4.25 -11.01
N TYR A 191 -9.83 4.32 -12.32
CA TYR A 191 -9.43 5.46 -13.13
C TYR A 191 -10.00 6.76 -12.53
N ASP A 192 -9.13 7.74 -12.30
CA ASP A 192 -9.42 9.00 -11.60
C ASP A 192 -10.00 8.91 -10.17
N ASN A 193 -10.01 7.72 -9.56
CA ASN A 193 -10.59 7.49 -8.23
C ASN A 193 -9.64 6.79 -7.24
N GLY A 194 -8.55 6.18 -7.70
CA GLY A 194 -7.52 5.62 -6.83
C GLY A 194 -6.30 5.12 -7.59
N ALA A 195 -5.13 5.26 -6.98
CA ALA A 195 -3.87 4.88 -7.59
C ALA A 195 -3.64 3.37 -7.58
N THR A 196 -3.03 2.85 -8.65
CA THR A 196 -2.68 1.43 -8.76
C THR A 196 -1.21 1.25 -9.13
N ILE A 197 -0.52 0.36 -8.41
CA ILE A 197 0.85 -0.06 -8.74
C ILE A 197 0.78 -1.42 -9.44
N PHE A 198 1.29 -1.49 -10.65
CA PHE A 198 1.38 -2.71 -11.46
C PHE A 198 2.82 -3.18 -11.48
N CYS A 199 3.08 -4.42 -11.07
CA CYS A 199 4.39 -5.03 -11.23
C CYS A 199 4.34 -6.06 -12.36
N THR A 200 5.12 -5.85 -13.42
CA THR A 200 5.12 -6.75 -14.59
C THR A 200 6.53 -7.14 -15.00
N GLN A 201 6.64 -8.31 -15.63
CA GLN A 201 7.85 -8.72 -16.33
C GLN A 201 7.81 -8.48 -17.84
N TYR A 202 6.64 -8.12 -18.36
CA TYR A 202 6.44 -7.89 -19.80
C TYR A 202 6.59 -6.43 -20.14
N LYS A 203 6.95 -6.18 -21.39
CA LYS A 203 6.94 -4.81 -21.90
C LYS A 203 5.50 -4.36 -22.11
N ILE A 204 5.28 -3.06 -22.04
CA ILE A 204 3.94 -2.47 -22.17
C ILE A 204 3.38 -2.79 -23.56
N GLU A 205 4.25 -2.80 -24.57
CA GLU A 205 3.91 -3.17 -25.95
C GLU A 205 3.32 -4.60 -26.07
N ASP A 206 3.67 -5.51 -25.17
CA ASP A 206 3.16 -6.89 -25.18
C ASP A 206 1.80 -7.03 -24.49
N TRP A 207 1.33 -6.00 -23.79
CA TRP A 207 0.11 -6.08 -22.98
C TRP A 207 -1.14 -6.24 -23.83
N HIS A 208 -1.20 -5.62 -25.01
CA HIS A 208 -2.38 -5.68 -25.88
C HIS A 208 -2.73 -7.12 -26.24
N ALA A 209 -1.74 -7.87 -26.72
CA ALA A 209 -1.90 -9.28 -27.06
C ALA A 209 -2.23 -10.14 -25.82
N ARG A 210 -1.61 -9.85 -24.67
CA ARG A 210 -1.85 -10.57 -23.40
C ARG A 210 -3.25 -10.32 -22.81
N LEU A 211 -3.86 -9.19 -23.14
CA LEU A 211 -5.24 -8.85 -22.79
C LEU A 211 -6.24 -9.38 -23.83
N GLY A 212 -5.84 -10.25 -24.75
CA GLY A 212 -6.70 -10.81 -25.80
C GLY A 212 -6.92 -9.89 -27.00
N GLY A 213 -6.31 -8.70 -27.01
CA GLY A 213 -6.41 -7.71 -28.08
C GLY A 213 -7.77 -6.99 -28.16
N GLY A 214 -7.98 -6.29 -29.27
CA GLY A 214 -9.21 -5.55 -29.53
C GLY A 214 -9.45 -4.35 -28.62
N VAL A 215 -10.66 -3.81 -28.71
CA VAL A 215 -11.05 -2.53 -28.07
C VAL A 215 -10.95 -2.58 -26.54
N LEU A 216 -11.22 -3.74 -25.93
CA LEU A 216 -11.18 -3.87 -24.48
C LEU A 216 -9.74 -3.78 -23.96
N ALA A 217 -8.79 -4.43 -24.64
CA ALA A 217 -7.36 -4.32 -24.31
C ALA A 217 -6.85 -2.89 -24.46
N ASP A 218 -7.21 -2.21 -25.56
CA ASP A 218 -6.87 -0.79 -25.78
C ASP A 218 -7.40 0.09 -24.64
N SER A 219 -8.66 -0.14 -24.25
CA SER A 219 -9.33 0.61 -23.20
C SER A 219 -8.69 0.42 -21.82
N ILE A 220 -8.26 -0.80 -21.47
CA ILE A 220 -7.54 -1.10 -20.23
C ILE A 220 -6.17 -0.42 -20.24
N MET A 221 -5.42 -0.58 -21.34
CA MET A 221 -4.07 -0.04 -21.45
C MET A 221 -4.05 1.48 -21.36
N ASP A 222 -4.96 2.16 -22.06
CA ASP A 222 -5.09 3.62 -22.04
C ASP A 222 -5.25 4.14 -20.60
N ARG A 223 -6.17 3.56 -19.83
CA ARG A 223 -6.41 3.96 -18.42
C ARG A 223 -5.25 3.67 -17.48
N ILE A 224 -4.49 2.61 -17.76
CA ILE A 224 -3.34 2.28 -16.91
C ILE A 224 -2.16 3.19 -17.22
N ILE A 225 -1.87 3.42 -18.50
CA ILE A 225 -0.63 4.07 -18.96
C ILE A 225 -0.76 5.59 -18.98
N HIS A 226 -1.97 6.12 -19.21
CA HIS A 226 -2.20 7.56 -19.25
C HIS A 226 -1.80 8.22 -17.92
N GLY A 227 -0.78 9.08 -17.97
CA GLY A 227 -0.25 9.78 -16.81
C GLY A 227 0.47 8.90 -15.78
N ALA A 228 0.85 7.67 -16.14
CA ALA A 228 1.50 6.74 -15.23
C ALA A 228 3.01 6.96 -15.11
N HIS A 229 3.54 6.72 -13.90
CA HIS A 229 4.97 6.69 -13.65
C HIS A 229 5.53 5.32 -14.04
N ILE A 230 6.51 5.29 -14.95
CA ILE A 230 7.12 4.05 -15.44
C ILE A 230 8.50 3.85 -14.80
N VAL A 231 8.61 2.84 -13.94
CA VAL A 231 9.86 2.52 -13.22
C VAL A 231 10.47 1.25 -13.79
N SER A 232 11.73 1.31 -14.23
CA SER A 232 12.51 0.11 -14.56
C SER A 232 13.20 -0.41 -13.31
N SER A 233 13.05 -1.69 -12.99
CA SER A 233 13.67 -2.32 -11.82
C SER A 233 15.11 -2.81 -12.05
N GLY A 234 15.73 -2.42 -13.16
CA GLY A 234 17.12 -2.74 -13.50
C GLY A 234 17.31 -4.16 -14.07
N SER A 235 18.59 -4.50 -14.33
CA SER A 235 19.05 -5.75 -14.96
C SER A 235 19.68 -6.76 -13.99
N ILE A 236 19.77 -6.44 -12.69
CA ILE A 236 20.42 -7.28 -11.66
C ILE A 236 19.39 -8.13 -10.90
N ASN A 237 19.73 -9.40 -10.69
CA ASN A 237 18.91 -10.32 -9.91
C ASN A 237 19.17 -10.08 -8.42
N MET A 238 18.18 -9.53 -7.73
CA MET A 238 18.27 -9.18 -6.31
C MET A 238 18.12 -10.39 -5.37
N ARG A 239 18.01 -11.61 -5.89
CA ARG A 239 18.08 -12.82 -5.05
C ARG A 239 19.50 -13.28 -4.79
N ASP A 240 20.45 -12.74 -5.55
CA ASP A 240 21.87 -13.07 -5.45
C ASP A 240 22.59 -12.14 -4.44
N TYR A 241 21.86 -11.21 -3.82
CA TYR A 241 22.28 -10.19 -2.85
C TYR A 241 21.31 -10.13 -1.67
#